data_AF-A0AAN7NLS4-F1
#
_entry.id   AF-A0AAN7NLS4-F1
#
_cell.length_a   1.000
_cell.length_b   1.000
_cell.length_c   1.000
_cell.angle_alpha   90.00
_cell.angle_beta   90.00
_cell.angle_gamma   90.00
#
_symmetry.space_group_name_H-M   'P 1'
#
loop_
_entity.id
_entity.type
_entity.pdbx_description
1 polymer ?
#
loop_
_entity_poly.entity_id
_entity_poly.type
_entity_poly.pdbx_seq_one_letter_code
_entity_poly.pdbx_strand_id
1 'polypeptide(L)'
;MKETWTTAQLKCLYTNARSMGNKQEELEAIVHQENYDMVAIMETWWDDSHNWSAAMDGYKLFRRDRRGRRGGGVALYVRECLGSLELDDGDDRVECLWTSRQGRRPAWLTRELWLELRKKRRVYNLWKKGQASQEDYKGVARLCREKIRRAKAELDLNLAAAVKDNKKHFFKYISSKRRAKGNLSSP
;
A
#
# COMPACT_ATOMS: atom_id res chain seq x y z
N MET A 1 -9.98 -29.75 -20.64
CA MET A 1 -10.52 -28.46 -20.19
C MET A 1 -9.34 -27.63 -19.69
N LYS A 2 -8.90 -26.60 -20.43
CA LYS A 2 -7.76 -25.75 -20.03
C LYS A 2 -8.33 -24.61 -19.17
N GLU A 3 -8.03 -24.60 -17.88
CA GLU A 3 -8.38 -23.48 -17.00
C GLU A 3 -7.63 -22.23 -17.47
N THR A 4 -8.36 -21.20 -17.89
CA THR A 4 -7.80 -19.87 -18.19
C THR A 4 -7.62 -19.10 -16.89
N TRP A 5 -6.37 -18.85 -16.51
CA TRP A 5 -6.02 -18.09 -15.31
C TRP A 5 -6.27 -16.58 -15.53
N THR A 6 -7.22 -15.98 -14.80
CA THR A 6 -7.31 -14.52 -14.69
C THR A 6 -6.25 -14.03 -13.71
N THR A 7 -5.22 -13.38 -14.24
CA THR A 7 -4.25 -12.67 -13.41
C THR A 7 -4.87 -11.33 -13.04
N ALA A 8 -5.14 -11.14 -11.75
CA ALA A 8 -5.54 -9.84 -11.23
C ALA A 8 -4.40 -8.84 -11.46
N GLN A 9 -4.66 -7.82 -12.28
CA GLN A 9 -3.75 -6.75 -12.66
C GLN A 9 -4.31 -5.43 -12.13
N LEU A 10 -3.44 -4.55 -11.66
CA LEU A 10 -3.79 -3.18 -11.29
C LEU A 10 -3.72 -2.30 -12.54
N LYS A 11 -4.79 -1.55 -12.82
CA LYS A 11 -4.81 -0.52 -13.87
C LYS A 11 -4.48 0.82 -13.26
N CYS A 12 -3.32 1.38 -13.59
CA CYS A 12 -2.85 2.66 -13.03
C CYS A 12 -2.76 3.73 -14.11
N LEU A 13 -3.11 4.97 -13.75
CA LEU A 13 -2.86 6.17 -14.54
C LEU A 13 -1.82 7.03 -13.83
N TYR A 14 -0.86 7.58 -14.58
CA TYR A 14 0.07 8.59 -14.10
C TYR A 14 0.06 9.77 -15.07
N THR A 15 -0.03 10.99 -14.53
CA THR A 15 0.04 12.20 -15.35
C THR A 15 0.68 13.36 -14.60
N ASN A 16 1.39 14.21 -15.34
CA ASN A 16 1.80 15.52 -14.87
C ASN A 16 0.80 16.54 -15.45
N ALA A 17 -0.11 17.04 -14.61
CA ALA A 17 -1.25 17.81 -15.06
C ALA A 17 -0.90 19.27 -15.38
N ARG A 18 0.10 19.87 -14.71
CA ARG A 18 0.42 21.30 -14.79
C ARG A 18 -0.84 22.17 -14.59
N SER A 19 -1.49 22.00 -13.44
CA SER A 19 -2.83 22.49 -13.07
C SER A 19 -3.96 21.49 -13.34
N MET A 20 -4.70 21.20 -12.27
CA MET A 20 -5.91 20.36 -12.26
C MET A 20 -7.23 21.15 -12.17
N GLY A 21 -7.18 22.47 -12.03
CA GLY A 21 -8.38 23.28 -11.74
C GLY A 21 -9.54 23.10 -12.73
N ASN A 22 -9.25 23.01 -14.03
CA ASN A 22 -10.25 22.87 -15.10
C ASN A 22 -10.30 21.47 -15.74
N LYS A 23 -9.60 20.48 -15.15
CA LYS A 23 -9.46 19.12 -15.73
C LYS A 23 -10.10 18.04 -14.87
N GLN A 24 -10.70 18.43 -13.75
CA GLN A 24 -11.20 17.49 -12.77
C GLN A 24 -12.36 16.65 -13.32
N GLU A 25 -13.33 17.27 -13.99
CA GLU A 25 -14.47 16.58 -14.58
C GLU A 25 -14.04 15.62 -15.70
N GLU A 26 -13.11 16.05 -16.56
CA GLU A 26 -12.55 15.20 -17.63
C GLU A 26 -11.78 14.01 -17.05
N LEU A 27 -10.98 14.25 -16.01
CA LEU A 27 -10.26 13.19 -15.31
C LEU A 27 -11.24 12.17 -14.73
N GLU A 28 -12.27 12.63 -14.01
CA GLU A 28 -13.28 11.77 -13.41
C GLU A 28 -13.99 10.89 -14.46
N ALA A 29 -14.37 11.49 -15.59
CA ALA A 29 -14.97 10.76 -16.70
C ALA A 29 -14.05 9.66 -17.24
N ILE A 30 -12.77 9.97 -17.48
CA ILE A 30 -11.77 8.99 -17.95
C ILE A 30 -11.57 7.89 -16.91
N VAL A 31 -11.48 8.26 -15.63
CA VAL A 31 -11.22 7.32 -14.53
C VAL A 31 -12.32 6.29 -14.40
N HIS A 32 -13.58 6.72 -14.48
CA HIS A 32 -14.74 5.84 -14.44
C HIS A 32 -14.90 5.04 -15.73
N GLN A 33 -14.75 5.65 -16.91
CA GLN A 33 -14.86 4.97 -18.20
C GLN A 33 -13.85 3.83 -18.34
N GLU A 34 -12.60 4.10 -17.98
CA GLU A 34 -11.50 3.14 -18.11
C GLU A 34 -11.33 2.26 -16.88
N ASN A 35 -12.10 2.49 -15.82
CA ASN A 35 -12.09 1.69 -14.61
C ASN A 35 -10.68 1.59 -13.97
N TYR A 36 -9.99 2.73 -13.79
CA TYR A 36 -8.65 2.74 -13.19
C TYR A 36 -8.68 2.36 -11.69
N ASP A 37 -7.67 1.65 -11.20
CA ASP A 37 -7.53 1.32 -9.77
C ASP A 37 -6.84 2.42 -8.98
N MET A 38 -5.87 3.08 -9.62
CA MET A 38 -5.03 4.12 -9.02
C MET A 38 -4.73 5.21 -10.04
N VAL A 39 -4.72 6.47 -9.60
CA VAL A 39 -4.40 7.63 -10.44
C VAL A 39 -3.42 8.51 -9.69
N ALA A 40 -2.20 8.64 -10.22
CA ALA A 40 -1.16 9.50 -9.68
C ALA A 40 -1.02 10.77 -10.52
N ILE A 41 -1.08 11.92 -9.86
CA ILE A 41 -1.04 13.23 -10.49
C ILE A 41 0.09 14.06 -9.89
N MET A 42 0.93 14.62 -10.75
CA MET A 42 1.95 15.60 -10.39
C MET A 42 1.58 16.99 -10.91
N GLU A 43 2.11 18.04 -10.27
CA GLU A 43 1.84 19.43 -10.63
C GLU A 43 0.33 19.74 -10.61
N THR A 44 -0.34 19.37 -9.51
CA THR A 44 -1.80 19.59 -9.34
C THR A 44 -2.14 21.07 -9.27
N TRP A 45 -1.24 21.86 -8.67
CA TRP A 45 -1.39 23.29 -8.40
C TRP A 45 -2.62 23.62 -7.54
N TRP A 46 -3.04 22.68 -6.71
CA TRP A 46 -4.12 22.88 -5.76
C TRP A 46 -3.66 23.62 -4.50
N ASP A 47 -4.66 24.20 -3.83
CA ASP A 47 -4.58 24.81 -2.51
C ASP A 47 -5.89 24.53 -1.73
N ASP A 48 -6.04 25.10 -0.53
CA ASP A 48 -7.21 24.87 0.33
C ASP A 48 -8.55 25.25 -0.32
N SER A 49 -8.57 26.09 -1.37
CA SER A 49 -9.79 26.46 -2.09
C SER A 49 -10.34 25.33 -2.96
N HIS A 50 -9.54 24.30 -3.24
CA HIS A 50 -9.89 23.17 -4.11
C HIS A 50 -10.45 21.96 -3.34
N ASN A 51 -10.64 22.07 -2.02
CA ASN A 51 -11.04 20.94 -1.17
C ASN A 51 -12.39 20.33 -1.56
N TRP A 52 -13.32 21.15 -2.05
CA TRP A 52 -14.67 20.71 -2.40
C TRP A 52 -14.76 20.05 -3.78
N SER A 53 -13.87 20.42 -4.71
CA SER A 53 -13.90 19.93 -6.09
C SER A 53 -12.96 18.74 -6.33
N ALA A 54 -11.96 18.52 -5.48
CA ALA A 54 -11.00 17.42 -5.67
C ALA A 54 -11.55 16.03 -5.29
N ALA A 55 -12.72 15.93 -4.67
CA ALA A 55 -13.34 14.65 -4.37
C ALA A 55 -13.76 13.93 -5.66
N MET A 56 -13.66 12.60 -5.67
CA MET A 56 -14.07 11.74 -6.78
C MET A 56 -14.76 10.51 -6.19
N ASP A 57 -15.97 10.21 -6.65
CA ASP A 57 -16.79 9.18 -6.02
C ASP A 57 -16.17 7.78 -6.18
N GLY A 58 -16.20 6.98 -5.10
CA GLY A 58 -15.56 5.65 -5.08
C GLY A 58 -14.03 5.66 -5.04
N TYR A 59 -13.39 6.83 -4.94
CA TYR A 59 -11.94 6.98 -4.77
C TYR A 59 -11.56 7.73 -3.51
N LYS A 60 -10.57 7.18 -2.81
CA LYS A 60 -9.88 7.86 -1.71
C LYS A 60 -8.75 8.72 -2.25
N LEU A 61 -8.81 10.02 -1.96
CA LEU A 61 -7.78 10.99 -2.30
C LEU A 61 -6.71 11.08 -1.19
N PHE A 62 -5.44 10.98 -1.60
CA PHE A 62 -4.28 11.41 -0.84
C PHE A 62 -3.62 12.57 -1.57
N ARG A 63 -3.27 13.64 -0.88
CA ARG A 63 -2.68 14.83 -1.52
C ARG A 63 -1.67 15.52 -0.63
N ARG A 64 -0.68 16.15 -1.26
CA ARG A 64 0.29 17.05 -0.63
C ARG A 64 0.41 18.29 -1.52
N ASP A 65 -0.14 19.39 -1.04
CA ASP A 65 -0.16 20.67 -1.76
C ASP A 65 1.08 21.50 -1.40
N ARG A 66 1.67 22.19 -2.37
CA ARG A 66 2.83 23.07 -2.13
C ARG A 66 2.38 24.39 -1.52
N ARG A 67 3.04 24.83 -0.45
CA ARG A 67 2.77 26.12 0.19
C ARG A 67 3.71 27.23 -0.27
N GLY A 68 3.17 28.44 -0.43
CA GLY A 68 3.94 29.67 -0.56
C GLY A 68 4.58 29.96 -1.93
N ARG A 69 4.32 29.14 -2.96
CA ARG A 69 4.72 29.40 -4.37
C ARG A 69 3.69 28.83 -5.33
N ARG A 70 3.58 29.41 -6.53
CA ARG A 70 2.77 28.86 -7.62
C ARG A 70 3.46 27.62 -8.20
N GLY A 71 2.69 26.58 -8.44
CA GLY A 71 3.14 25.34 -9.07
C GLY A 71 3.69 24.29 -8.10
N GLY A 72 3.62 23.01 -8.47
CA GLY A 72 3.91 21.85 -7.62
C GLY A 72 2.67 21.12 -7.11
N GLY A 73 2.86 20.29 -6.08
CA GLY A 73 1.80 19.49 -5.48
C GLY A 73 1.61 18.13 -6.14
N VAL A 74 1.23 17.14 -5.33
CA VAL A 74 1.02 15.75 -5.75
C VAL A 74 -0.30 15.23 -5.20
N ALA A 75 -0.98 14.41 -6.01
CA ALA A 75 -2.20 13.71 -5.61
C ALA A 75 -2.16 12.24 -6.05
N LEU A 76 -2.81 11.39 -5.26
CA LEU A 76 -3.00 9.98 -5.53
C LEU A 76 -4.45 9.62 -5.20
N TYR A 77 -5.22 9.25 -6.21
CA TYR A 77 -6.51 8.62 -6.04
C TYR A 77 -6.34 7.10 -6.00
N VAL A 78 -6.96 6.45 -5.02
CA VAL A 78 -6.99 4.99 -4.91
C VAL A 78 -8.43 4.55 -4.74
N ARG A 79 -8.89 3.62 -5.57
CA ARG A 79 -10.25 3.07 -5.45
C ARG A 79 -10.51 2.55 -4.03
N GLU A 80 -11.64 2.93 -3.44
CA GLU A 80 -11.93 2.64 -2.04
C GLU A 80 -11.93 1.15 -1.70
N CYS A 81 -12.39 0.30 -2.64
CA CYS A 81 -12.43 -1.15 -2.44
C CYS A 81 -11.05 -1.79 -2.24
N LEU A 82 -9.97 -1.09 -2.59
CA LEU A 82 -8.60 -1.54 -2.31
C LEU A 82 -8.22 -1.35 -0.84
N GLY A 83 -8.91 -0.49 -0.10
CA GLY A 83 -8.66 -0.21 1.31
C GLY A 83 -7.26 0.35 1.53
N SER A 84 -7.05 1.65 1.30
CA SER A 84 -5.73 2.29 1.39
C SER A 84 -5.57 3.14 2.66
N LEU A 85 -4.33 3.15 3.20
CA LEU A 85 -3.93 3.94 4.37
C LEU A 85 -2.68 4.75 4.02
N GLU A 86 -2.69 6.05 4.36
CA GLU A 86 -1.52 6.92 4.24
C GLU A 86 -0.43 6.52 5.24
N LEU A 87 0.81 6.55 4.79
CA LEU A 87 1.99 6.32 5.61
C LEU A 87 2.72 7.64 5.78
N ASP A 88 2.80 8.10 7.02
CA ASP A 88 3.63 9.24 7.39
C ASP A 88 5.12 8.84 7.32
N ASP A 89 5.89 9.54 6.48
CA ASP A 89 7.35 9.38 6.41
C ASP A 89 8.11 10.35 7.32
N GLY A 90 7.39 11.30 7.94
CA GLY A 90 7.93 12.29 8.88
C GLY A 90 8.83 13.36 8.25
N ASP A 91 8.86 13.48 6.91
CA ASP A 91 9.61 14.51 6.19
C ASP A 91 8.67 15.39 5.34
N ASP A 92 8.14 16.44 5.97
CA ASP A 92 7.23 17.38 5.31
C ASP A 92 7.88 18.24 4.22
N ARG A 93 9.20 18.11 3.99
CA ARG A 93 9.92 18.88 2.97
C ARG A 93 9.80 18.29 1.58
N VAL A 94 9.44 17.02 1.47
CA VAL A 94 9.35 16.32 0.18
C VAL A 94 7.88 16.26 -0.25
N GLU A 95 7.61 16.64 -1.50
CA GLU A 95 6.28 16.48 -2.12
C GLU A 95 6.09 15.02 -2.55
N CYS A 96 5.99 14.11 -1.57
CA CYS A 96 5.79 12.68 -1.78
C CYS A 96 4.57 12.16 -1.00
N LEU A 97 3.99 11.07 -1.52
CA LEU A 97 2.88 10.37 -0.90
C LEU A 97 3.22 8.88 -0.79
N TRP A 98 3.06 8.33 0.40
CA TRP A 98 3.22 6.91 0.65
C TRP A 98 1.89 6.35 1.11
N THR A 99 1.39 5.33 0.40
CA THR A 99 0.16 4.64 0.80
C THR A 99 0.40 3.14 0.89
N SER A 100 -0.37 2.48 1.74
CA SER A 100 -0.34 1.02 1.88
C SER A 100 -1.74 0.47 1.70
N ARG A 101 -1.83 -0.71 1.08
CA ARG A 101 -3.06 -1.48 1.05
C ARG A 101 -3.27 -2.13 2.41
N GLN A 102 -4.46 -1.98 2.98
CA GLN A 102 -4.90 -2.57 4.23
C GLN A 102 -5.10 -4.07 4.02
N GLY A 103 -3.99 -4.80 3.97
CA GLY A 103 -3.97 -6.25 3.88
C GLY A 103 -4.39 -6.88 5.20
N ARG A 104 -4.99 -8.07 5.13
CA ARG A 104 -5.16 -8.91 6.32
C ARG A 104 -3.78 -9.24 6.89
N ARG A 105 -3.68 -9.13 8.22
CA ARG A 105 -2.49 -9.56 8.95
C ARG A 105 -2.15 -11.01 8.57
N PRO A 106 -0.94 -11.29 8.05
CA PRO A 106 -0.58 -12.66 7.68
C PRO A 106 -0.65 -13.59 8.88
N ALA A 107 -1.09 -14.83 8.68
CA ALA A 107 -1.23 -15.82 9.75
C ALA A 107 0.09 -16.10 10.50
N TRP A 108 1.25 -15.95 9.84
CA TRP A 108 2.57 -16.12 10.45
C TRP A 108 3.01 -14.90 11.30
N LEU A 109 2.30 -13.77 11.22
CA LEU A 109 2.72 -12.54 11.89
C LEU A 109 2.13 -12.46 13.30
N THR A 110 2.79 -13.08 14.28
CA THR A 110 2.38 -13.03 15.70
C THR A 110 2.54 -11.63 16.32
N ARG A 111 1.88 -11.35 17.46
CA ARG A 111 1.95 -10.04 18.16
C ARG A 111 3.39 -9.70 18.52
N GLU A 112 4.13 -10.67 19.01
CA GLU A 112 5.54 -10.52 19.34
C GLU A 112 6.37 -10.14 18.10
N LEU A 113 6.24 -10.88 16.99
CA LEU A 113 6.97 -10.57 15.77
C LEU A 113 6.62 -9.18 15.21
N TRP A 114 5.37 -8.76 15.35
CA TRP A 114 4.95 -7.42 14.96
C TRP A 114 5.61 -6.32 15.79
N LEU A 115 5.75 -6.51 17.11
CA LEU A 115 6.47 -5.58 17.98
C LEU A 115 7.96 -5.51 17.63
N GLU A 116 8.58 -6.64 17.27
CA GLU A 116 9.97 -6.69 16.81
C GLU A 116 10.16 -5.90 15.50
N LEU A 117 9.23 -6.02 14.55
CA LEU A 117 9.25 -5.20 13.34
C LEU A 117 9.09 -3.70 13.63
N ARG A 118 8.29 -3.33 14.64
CA ARG A 118 8.21 -1.92 15.09
C ARG A 118 9.51 -1.44 15.71
N LYS A 119 10.19 -2.26 16.52
CA LYS A 119 11.52 -1.94 17.06
C LYS A 119 12.52 -1.73 15.92
N LYS A 120 12.54 -2.62 14.92
CA LYS A 120 13.37 -2.44 13.72
C LYS A 120 13.10 -1.10 13.03
N ARG A 121 11.83 -0.71 12.87
CA ARG A 121 11.47 0.60 12.28
C ARG A 121 12.00 1.77 13.11
N ARG A 122 11.93 1.69 14.44
CA ARG A 122 12.50 2.72 15.33
C ARG A 122 14.02 2.84 15.13
N VAL A 123 14.74 1.73 15.11
CA VAL A 123 16.20 1.72 14.89
C VAL A 123 16.55 2.22 13.50
N TYR A 124 15.76 1.89 12.47
CA TYR A 124 15.93 2.47 11.13
C TYR A 124 15.82 3.99 11.15
N ASN A 125 14.80 4.54 11.82
CA ASN A 125 14.62 5.99 11.92
C ASN A 125 15.78 6.67 12.67
N LEU A 126 16.27 6.05 13.75
CA LEU A 126 17.45 6.55 14.48
C LEU A 126 18.71 6.53 13.60
N TRP A 127 18.96 5.42 12.89
CA TRP A 127 20.07 5.31 11.95
C TRP A 127 19.97 6.34 10.83
N LYS A 128 18.77 6.54 10.28
CA LYS A 128 18.52 7.53 9.22
C LYS A 128 18.82 8.97 9.67
N LYS A 129 18.62 9.27 10.97
CA LYS A 129 18.95 10.54 11.61
C LYS A 129 20.41 10.64 12.10
N GLY A 130 21.23 9.63 11.87
CA GLY A 130 22.62 9.58 12.35
C GLY A 130 22.75 9.30 13.86
N GLN A 131 21.67 8.92 14.54
CA GLN A 131 21.62 8.68 15.99
C GLN A 131 21.87 7.21 16.37
N ALA A 132 21.98 6.31 15.40
CA ALA A 132 22.34 4.91 15.61
C ALA A 132 23.35 4.48 14.54
N SER A 133 24.20 3.49 14.88
CA SER A 133 25.16 2.98 13.93
C SER A 133 24.48 2.17 12.82
N GLN A 134 25.14 2.06 11.67
CA GLN A 134 24.68 1.19 10.60
C GLN A 134 24.69 -0.29 11.04
N GLU A 135 25.62 -0.66 11.91
CA GLU A 135 25.76 -2.02 12.43
C GLU A 135 24.57 -2.41 13.32
N ASP A 136 24.12 -1.50 14.21
CA ASP A 136 22.95 -1.71 15.06
C ASP A 136 21.69 -1.99 14.21
N TYR A 137 21.45 -1.14 13.20
CA TYR A 137 20.32 -1.35 12.29
C TYR A 137 20.44 -2.67 11.52
N LYS A 138 21.62 -2.99 10.96
CA LYS A 138 21.85 -4.24 10.23
C LYS A 138 21.66 -5.47 11.12
N GLY A 139 22.09 -5.40 12.38
CA GLY A 139 21.90 -6.44 13.39
C GLY A 139 20.42 -6.72 13.63
N VAL A 140 19.64 -5.69 13.98
CA VAL A 140 18.19 -5.81 14.20
C VAL A 140 17.46 -6.27 12.92
N ALA A 141 17.86 -5.75 11.76
CA ALA A 141 17.28 -6.14 10.47
C ALA A 141 17.51 -7.62 10.15
N ARG A 142 18.70 -8.15 10.42
CA ARG A 142 19.05 -9.57 10.26
C ARG A 142 18.23 -10.45 11.19
N LEU A 143 18.15 -10.12 12.48
CA LEU A 143 17.35 -10.86 13.46
C LEU A 143 15.87 -10.90 13.07
N CYS A 144 15.30 -9.77 12.64
CA CYS A 144 13.92 -9.73 12.17
C CYS A 144 13.70 -10.62 10.93
N ARG A 145 14.64 -10.64 9.97
CA ARG A 145 14.55 -11.52 8.79
C ARG A 145 14.54 -13.00 9.20
N GLU A 146 15.39 -13.38 10.15
CA GLU A 146 15.43 -14.75 10.66
C GLU A 146 14.15 -15.14 11.39
N LYS A 147 13.63 -14.29 12.27
CA LYS A 147 12.35 -14.52 12.96
C LYS A 147 11.19 -14.65 11.98
N ILE A 148 11.12 -13.80 10.94
CA ILE A 148 10.11 -13.93 9.87
C ILE A 148 10.26 -15.26 9.14
N ARG A 149 11.49 -15.66 8.79
CA ARG A 149 11.74 -16.91 8.09
C ARG A 149 11.27 -18.11 8.91
N ARG A 150 11.59 -18.14 10.21
CA ARG A 150 11.16 -19.19 11.14
C ARG A 150 9.63 -19.24 11.27
N ALA A 151 8.98 -18.10 11.52
CA ALA A 151 7.53 -18.05 11.67
C ALA A 151 6.77 -18.50 10.41
N LYS A 152 7.28 -18.18 9.22
CA LYS A 152 6.72 -18.69 7.96
C LYS A 152 6.87 -20.21 7.84
N ALA A 153 8.07 -20.73 8.10
CA ALA A 153 8.35 -22.16 8.03
C ALA A 153 7.52 -22.96 9.04
N GLU A 154 7.38 -22.45 10.26
CA GLU A 154 6.56 -23.05 11.31
C GLU A 154 5.08 -23.11 10.91
N LEU A 155 4.54 -22.00 10.37
CA LEU A 155 3.17 -22.00 9.85
C LEU A 155 2.99 -23.05 8.74
N ASP A 156 3.94 -23.13 7.80
CA ASP A 156 3.87 -24.09 6.69
C ASP A 156 3.95 -25.54 7.19
N LEU A 157 4.80 -25.84 8.19
CA LEU A 157 4.89 -27.14 8.85
C LEU A 157 3.60 -27.50 9.59
N ASN A 158 3.04 -26.56 10.37
CA ASN A 158 1.79 -26.77 11.10
C ASN A 158 0.62 -27.03 10.15
N LEU A 159 0.57 -26.30 9.03
CA LEU A 159 -0.42 -26.53 7.98
C LEU A 159 -0.25 -27.89 7.32
N ALA A 160 0.99 -28.30 7.02
CA ALA A 160 1.30 -29.60 6.40
C ALA A 160 0.90 -30.77 7.32
N ALA A 161 1.21 -30.67 8.62
CA ALA A 161 0.86 -31.68 9.61
C ALA A 161 -0.66 -31.83 9.76
N ALA A 162 -1.38 -30.72 9.85
CA ALA A 162 -2.83 -30.71 10.05
C ALA A 162 -3.66 -31.07 8.79
N VAL A 163 -3.05 -31.25 7.61
CA VAL A 163 -3.79 -31.59 6.38
C VAL A 163 -4.53 -32.91 6.50
N LYS A 164 -3.93 -33.90 7.20
CA LYS A 164 -4.53 -35.23 7.35
C LYS A 164 -5.85 -35.16 8.13
N ASP A 165 -5.89 -34.34 9.18
CA ASP A 165 -7.05 -34.21 10.07
C ASP A 165 -8.05 -33.14 9.61
N ASN A 166 -7.57 -32.06 8.97
CA ASN A 166 -8.41 -30.92 8.58
C ASN A 166 -7.96 -30.30 7.25
N LYS A 167 -8.27 -31.00 6.15
CA LYS A 167 -8.05 -30.54 4.76
C LYS A 167 -8.66 -29.15 4.49
N LYS A 168 -9.81 -28.84 5.11
CA LYS A 168 -10.53 -27.57 4.91
C LYS A 168 -9.69 -26.36 5.34
N HIS A 169 -8.96 -26.46 6.45
CA HIS A 169 -8.11 -25.38 6.95
C HIS A 169 -6.95 -25.08 5.99
N PHE A 170 -6.32 -26.12 5.45
CA PHE A 170 -5.25 -25.99 4.45
C PHE A 170 -5.75 -25.27 3.18
N PHE A 171 -6.86 -25.73 2.59
CA PHE A 171 -7.41 -25.09 1.40
C PHE A 171 -7.93 -23.66 1.68
N LYS A 172 -8.40 -23.37 2.90
CA LYS A 172 -8.73 -22.00 3.33
C LYS A 172 -7.49 -21.10 3.34
N TYR A 173 -6.35 -21.58 3.84
CA TYR A 173 -5.10 -20.84 3.79
C TYR A 173 -4.64 -20.58 2.34
N ILE A 174 -4.61 -21.62 1.50
CA ILE A 174 -4.23 -21.48 0.08
C ILE A 174 -5.15 -20.51 -0.66
N SER A 175 -6.47 -20.62 -0.48
CA SER A 175 -7.43 -19.68 -1.10
C SER A 175 -7.28 -18.26 -0.58
N SER A 176 -6.97 -18.05 0.71
CA SER A 176 -6.67 -16.71 1.25
C SER A 176 -5.46 -16.05 0.59
N LYS A 177 -4.41 -16.83 0.29
CA LYS A 177 -3.23 -16.37 -0.44
C LYS A 177 -3.55 -16.01 -1.89
N ARG A 178 -4.48 -16.74 -2.51
CA ARG A 178 -5.02 -16.43 -3.84
C ARG A 178 -5.87 -15.16 -3.83
N ARG A 179 -6.76 -14.95 -2.84
CA ARG A 179 -7.59 -13.73 -2.73
C ARG A 179 -6.77 -12.46 -2.46
N ALA A 180 -5.67 -12.56 -1.73
CA ALA A 180 -4.73 -11.44 -1.60
C ALA A 180 -4.20 -10.97 -2.97
N LYS A 181 -4.14 -11.87 -3.95
CA LYS A 181 -3.81 -11.56 -5.36
C LYS A 181 -5.06 -11.17 -6.17
N GLY A 182 -6.22 -11.79 -5.95
CA GLY A 182 -7.44 -11.66 -6.76
C GLY A 182 -8.43 -10.52 -6.44
N ASN A 183 -8.28 -9.77 -5.34
CA ASN A 183 -9.19 -8.66 -5.00
C ASN A 183 -8.97 -7.38 -5.86
N LEU A 184 -8.62 -7.54 -7.13
CA LEU A 184 -8.47 -6.47 -8.14
C LEU A 184 -9.51 -6.61 -9.26
N SER A 185 -10.42 -7.57 -9.11
CA SER A 185 -11.44 -7.87 -10.10
C SER A 185 -12.72 -8.24 -9.37
N SER A 186 -13.56 -7.26 -9.10
CA SER A 186 -15.00 -7.48 -8.98
C SER A 186 -15.69 -6.27 -9.61
N PRO A 187 -16.74 -6.52 -10.43
CA PRO A 187 -17.34 -5.55 -11.34
C PRO A 187 -17.96 -4.35 -10.63
#